data_AF-A0A939TV07-F1
#
_entry.id   AF-A0A939TV07-F1
#
_cell.length_a   1.000
_cell.length_b   1.000
_cell.length_c   1.000
_cell.angle_alpha   90.00
_cell.angle_beta   90.00
_cell.angle_gamma   90.00
#
_symmetry.space_group_name_H-M   'P 1'
#
loop_
_entity.id
_entity.type
_entity.pdbx_description
1 polymer ?
#
loop_
_entity_poly.entity_id
_entity_poly.type
_entity_poly.pdbx_seq_one_letter_code
_entity_poly.pdbx_strand_id
1 'polypeptide(L)'
;MDLKFSFNGGSSDGDAHDHGHATGAPAAQGIPLPFTTGPSSTSSVLEIQVRREPAALVAEAVSGDGVTYARAQVSDSGGVLANTVRSAISRAVAELEGPLGEAVTGITIAVGDEGPDVIATLFPTARESENGAVEFVTDDAFQRRTGVSAGTPVTLASA
;
A
#
# COMPACT_ATOMS: atom_id res chain seq x y z
N MET A 1 -48.23 1.47 23.35
CA MET A 1 -48.32 1.62 21.89
C MET A 1 -47.54 0.48 21.28
N ASP A 2 -48.24 -0.45 20.65
CA ASP A 2 -47.71 -1.66 20.04
C ASP A 2 -47.72 -1.47 18.52
N LEU A 3 -46.55 -1.47 17.87
CA LEU A 3 -46.43 -1.22 16.44
C LEU A 3 -46.52 -2.56 15.70
N LYS A 4 -47.74 -2.91 15.23
CA LYS A 4 -47.96 -4.06 14.34
C LYS A 4 -47.51 -3.72 12.92
N PHE A 5 -46.44 -4.36 12.45
CA PHE A 5 -46.13 -4.45 11.02
C PHE A 5 -46.78 -5.73 10.46
N SER A 6 -47.68 -5.55 9.49
CA SER A 6 -48.34 -6.65 8.78
C SER A 6 -47.66 -6.82 7.42
N PHE A 7 -47.00 -7.95 7.17
CA PHE A 7 -46.48 -8.31 5.86
C PHE A 7 -47.60 -9.01 5.08
N ASN A 8 -48.18 -8.30 4.12
CA ASN A 8 -49.17 -8.86 3.21
C ASN A 8 -48.45 -9.76 2.18
N GLY A 9 -48.61 -11.08 2.36
CA GLY A 9 -48.31 -12.04 1.31
C GLY A 9 -49.33 -11.90 0.18
N GLY A 10 -48.85 -11.48 -1.00
CA GLY A 10 -49.61 -11.51 -2.24
C GLY A 10 -48.84 -12.35 -3.26
N SER A 11 -49.36 -13.54 -3.55
CA SER A 11 -48.92 -14.39 -4.66
C SER A 11 -49.60 -13.94 -5.97
N SER A 12 -48.82 -13.81 -7.03
CA SER A 12 -49.23 -13.85 -8.45
C SER A 12 -47.99 -14.33 -9.21
N ASP A 13 -47.87 -15.60 -9.56
CA ASP A 13 -48.49 -16.29 -10.71
C ASP A 13 -48.37 -15.51 -12.02
N GLY A 14 -47.67 -16.11 -13.00
CA GLY A 14 -47.57 -15.68 -14.40
C GLY A 14 -46.37 -14.78 -14.73
N ASP A 15 -45.31 -15.35 -15.32
CA ASP A 15 -45.04 -15.29 -16.77
C ASP A 15 -43.55 -15.61 -17.04
N ALA A 16 -43.32 -16.62 -17.88
CA ALA A 16 -42.00 -17.04 -18.29
C ALA A 16 -41.50 -16.10 -19.39
N HIS A 17 -40.47 -15.29 -19.10
CA HIS A 17 -39.78 -14.53 -20.13
C HIS A 17 -38.85 -15.43 -20.96
N ASP A 18 -39.47 -16.02 -21.98
CA ASP A 18 -38.86 -16.48 -23.22
C ASP A 18 -38.02 -15.35 -23.85
N HIS A 19 -36.70 -15.54 -23.94
CA HIS A 19 -35.83 -14.73 -24.78
C HIS A 19 -35.67 -15.40 -26.14
N GLY A 20 -36.79 -15.40 -26.87
CA GLY A 20 -36.87 -15.75 -28.28
C GLY A 20 -36.07 -14.77 -29.14
N HIS A 21 -35.18 -15.37 -29.92
CA HIS A 21 -34.35 -14.81 -30.96
C HIS A 21 -35.13 -13.95 -31.99
N ALA A 22 -34.70 -12.69 -32.19
CA ALA A 22 -35.02 -11.92 -33.38
C ALA A 22 -33.74 -11.37 -34.02
N THR A 23 -33.52 -11.85 -35.24
CA THR A 23 -32.44 -11.59 -36.18
C THR A 23 -32.35 -10.13 -36.65
N GLY A 24 -31.13 -9.60 -36.77
CA GLY A 24 -30.76 -8.69 -37.86
C GLY A 24 -30.69 -7.18 -37.58
N ALA A 25 -29.70 -6.73 -36.82
CA ALA A 25 -29.07 -5.41 -37.00
C ALA A 25 -27.63 -5.48 -36.46
N PRO A 26 -26.59 -5.08 -37.21
CA PRO A 26 -25.26 -5.01 -36.63
C PRO A 26 -25.28 -3.95 -35.53
N ALA A 27 -24.88 -4.33 -34.32
CA ALA A 27 -24.58 -3.36 -33.28
C ALA A 27 -23.63 -2.33 -33.88
N ALA A 28 -24.03 -1.05 -33.86
CA ALA A 28 -23.13 0.04 -34.24
C ALA A 28 -21.84 -0.15 -33.45
N GLN A 29 -20.71 -0.27 -34.16
CA GLN A 29 -19.39 -0.38 -33.54
C GLN A 29 -19.14 0.91 -32.78
N GLY A 30 -19.50 0.90 -31.49
CA GLY A 30 -19.26 1.98 -30.57
C GLY A 30 -17.76 2.23 -30.51
N ILE A 31 -17.38 3.48 -30.71
CA ILE A 31 -16.01 3.96 -30.51
C ILE A 31 -15.52 3.39 -29.17
N PRO A 32 -14.45 2.57 -29.15
CA PRO A 32 -13.96 2.02 -27.90
C PRO A 32 -13.53 3.19 -27.02
N LEU A 33 -14.27 3.40 -25.93
CA LEU A 33 -13.88 4.36 -24.91
C LEU A 33 -12.55 3.87 -24.32
N PRO A 34 -11.57 4.74 -24.07
CA PRO A 34 -10.24 4.36 -23.63
C PRO A 34 -10.21 3.96 -22.14
N PHE A 35 -11.14 3.11 -21.71
CA PHE A 35 -11.14 2.55 -20.37
C PHE A 35 -10.46 1.18 -20.43
N THR A 36 -9.19 1.14 -20.07
CA THR A 36 -8.49 -0.11 -19.78
C THR A 36 -8.99 -0.62 -18.43
N THR A 37 -9.61 -1.80 -18.39
CA THR A 37 -10.07 -2.47 -17.17
C THR A 37 -9.03 -3.43 -16.58
N GLY A 38 -7.80 -3.41 -17.10
CA GLY A 38 -6.70 -4.21 -16.56
C GLY A 38 -6.19 -3.64 -15.23
N PRO A 39 -5.66 -4.48 -14.33
CA PRO A 39 -5.02 -3.99 -13.11
C PRO A 39 -3.87 -3.04 -13.49
N SER A 40 -3.79 -1.89 -12.81
CA SER A 40 -2.72 -0.91 -13.05
C SER A 40 -1.34 -1.42 -12.62
N SER A 41 -1.30 -2.48 -11.80
CA SER A 41 -0.07 -3.12 -11.35
C SER A 41 -0.05 -4.61 -11.66
N THR A 42 1.13 -5.10 -12.05
CA THR A 42 1.46 -6.52 -12.23
C THR A 42 2.40 -7.04 -11.14
N SER A 43 2.86 -6.16 -10.25
CA SER A 43 3.76 -6.48 -9.14
C SER A 43 2.98 -6.99 -7.93
N SER A 44 3.44 -8.08 -7.33
CA SER A 44 2.91 -8.60 -6.06
C SER A 44 3.70 -8.13 -4.83
N VAL A 45 4.70 -7.27 -5.04
CA VAL A 45 5.59 -6.76 -3.99
C VAL A 45 5.48 -5.25 -3.88
N LEU A 46 5.64 -4.75 -2.65
CA LEU A 46 5.64 -3.33 -2.30
C LEU A 46 6.96 -2.97 -1.60
N GLU A 47 7.45 -1.77 -1.88
CA GLU A 47 8.52 -1.13 -1.14
C GLU A 47 7.99 0.10 -0.42
N ILE A 48 8.41 0.28 0.84
CA ILE A 48 8.17 1.54 1.54
C ILE A 48 9.28 2.51 1.17
N GLN A 49 8.94 3.59 0.49
CA GLN A 49 9.86 4.66 0.14
C GLN A 49 9.62 5.86 1.06
N VAL A 50 10.65 6.25 1.80
CA VAL A 50 10.61 7.44 2.67
C VAL A 50 11.44 8.53 2.05
N ARG A 51 10.85 9.70 1.79
CA ARG A 51 11.57 10.90 1.33
C ARG A 51 11.35 12.08 2.25
N ARG A 52 12.36 12.94 2.33
CA ARG A 52 12.24 14.25 2.98
C ARG A 52 11.84 15.31 1.96
N GLU A 53 10.75 16.00 2.26
CA GLU A 53 10.29 17.21 1.59
C GLU A 53 10.57 18.43 2.50
N PRO A 54 10.57 19.67 1.99
CA PRO A 54 11.01 20.85 2.75
C PRO A 54 10.32 21.08 4.11
N ALA A 55 9.10 20.58 4.31
CA ALA A 55 8.33 20.76 5.54
C ALA A 55 7.82 19.43 6.14
N ALA A 56 8.13 18.29 5.54
CA ALA A 56 7.55 17.02 5.91
C ALA A 56 8.37 15.82 5.47
N LEU A 57 8.16 14.70 6.16
CA LEU A 57 8.54 13.37 5.71
C LEU A 57 7.34 12.72 5.04
N VAL A 58 7.56 12.17 3.85
CA VAL A 58 6.56 11.40 3.12
C VAL A 58 7.02 9.96 3.04
N ALA A 59 6.16 9.04 3.48
CA ALA A 59 6.34 7.61 3.31
C ALA A 59 5.26 7.09 2.35
N GLU A 60 5.67 6.35 1.34
CA GLU A 60 4.79 5.77 0.33
C GLU A 60 5.02 4.27 0.23
N ALA A 61 3.96 3.50 0.10
CA ALA A 61 4.04 2.10 -0.30
C ALA A 61 3.89 2.03 -1.83
N VAL A 62 4.95 1.64 -2.53
CA VAL A 62 5.04 1.70 -3.99
C VAL A 62 5.32 0.29 -4.53
N SER A 63 4.58 -0.13 -5.55
CA SER A 63 4.83 -1.38 -6.24
C SER A 63 6.04 -1.29 -7.19
N GLY A 64 6.55 -2.42 -7.65
CA GLY A 64 7.67 -2.48 -8.61
C GLY A 64 7.41 -1.80 -9.97
N ASP A 65 6.15 -1.53 -10.31
CA ASP A 65 5.73 -0.75 -11.49
C ASP A 65 5.36 0.70 -11.18
N GLY A 66 5.66 1.17 -9.97
CA GLY A 66 5.54 2.59 -9.58
C GLY A 66 4.15 3.02 -9.13
N VAL A 67 3.22 2.09 -8.91
CA VAL A 67 1.88 2.41 -8.39
C VAL A 67 1.97 2.63 -6.88
N THR A 68 1.50 3.79 -6.41
CA THR A 68 1.41 4.10 -4.97
C THR A 68 0.12 3.56 -4.39
N TYR A 69 0.23 2.69 -3.38
CA TYR A 69 -0.91 2.06 -2.70
C TYR A 69 -1.29 2.76 -1.40
N ALA A 70 -0.32 3.36 -0.72
CA ALA A 70 -0.51 4.12 0.51
C ALA A 70 0.46 5.30 0.56
N ARG A 71 0.07 6.39 1.22
CA ARG A 71 0.90 7.59 1.36
C ARG A 71 0.60 8.31 2.65
N ALA A 72 1.58 8.34 3.55
CA ALA A 72 1.52 9.12 4.76
C ALA A 72 2.48 10.30 4.73
N GLN A 73 2.02 11.45 5.23
CA GLN A 73 2.83 12.63 5.45
C GLN A 73 2.89 12.96 6.95
N VAL A 74 4.09 13.25 7.44
CA VAL A 74 4.34 13.65 8.83
C VAL A 74 5.16 14.92 8.81
N SER A 75 4.68 15.96 9.50
CA SER A 75 5.40 17.24 9.63
C SER A 75 6.77 17.04 10.25
N ASP A 76 7.79 17.65 9.65
CA ASP A 76 9.14 17.66 10.19
C ASP A 76 9.34 18.91 11.07
N SER A 77 9.01 18.79 12.35
CA SER A 77 9.07 19.90 13.30
C SER A 77 10.43 20.05 14.00
N GLY A 78 11.50 19.44 13.48
CA GLY A 78 12.84 19.49 14.08
C GLY A 78 13.01 18.58 15.31
N GLY A 79 12.14 17.58 15.45
CA GLY A 79 12.30 16.51 16.45
C GLY A 79 13.38 15.49 16.06
N VAL A 80 13.44 14.37 16.77
CA VAL A 80 14.36 13.26 16.42
C VAL A 80 13.92 12.65 15.08
N LEU A 81 14.66 12.93 13.99
CA LEU A 81 14.32 12.52 12.62
C LEU A 81 13.97 11.04 12.49
N ALA A 82 14.71 10.16 13.19
CA ALA A 82 14.41 8.73 13.25
C ALA A 82 12.98 8.43 13.74
N ASN A 83 12.48 9.13 14.76
CA ASN A 83 11.10 8.95 15.23
C ASN A 83 10.08 9.45 14.20
N THR A 84 10.37 10.55 13.51
CA THR A 84 9.54 11.07 12.43
C THR A 84 9.45 10.09 11.26
N VAL A 85 10.59 9.51 10.84
CA VAL A 85 10.65 8.46 9.82
C VAL A 85 9.84 7.23 10.23
N ARG A 86 10.03 6.72 11.45
CA ARG A 86 9.25 5.58 11.96
C ARG A 86 7.75 5.90 11.98
N SER A 87 7.37 7.11 12.39
CA SER A 87 5.97 7.57 12.39
C SER A 87 5.39 7.59 10.97
N ALA A 88 6.13 8.10 10.00
CA ALA A 88 5.69 8.13 8.60
C ALA A 88 5.50 6.69 8.05
N ILE A 89 6.47 5.80 8.28
CA ILE A 89 6.37 4.39 7.89
C ILE A 89 5.15 3.72 8.53
N SER A 90 4.99 3.87 9.85
CA SER A 90 3.86 3.27 10.59
C SER A 90 2.51 3.71 10.02
N ARG A 91 2.36 4.98 9.65
CA ARG A 91 1.12 5.50 9.06
C ARG A 91 0.90 4.98 7.64
N ALA A 92 1.94 4.94 6.81
CA ALA A 92 1.83 4.41 5.45
C ALA A 92 1.46 2.92 5.47
N VAL A 93 2.05 2.14 6.38
CA VAL A 93 1.70 0.71 6.52
C VAL A 93 0.31 0.52 7.12
N ALA A 94 -0.13 1.39 8.04
CA ALA A 94 -1.49 1.32 8.58
C ALA A 94 -2.59 1.62 7.54
N GLU A 95 -2.25 2.31 6.44
CA GLU A 95 -3.14 2.49 5.29
C GLU A 95 -3.19 1.26 4.37
N LEU A 96 -2.23 0.33 4.47
CA LEU A 96 -2.25 -0.92 3.72
C LEU A 96 -3.21 -1.90 4.39
N GLU A 97 -4.39 -2.07 3.79
CA GLU A 97 -5.39 -3.00 4.30
C GLU A 97 -5.08 -4.46 3.93
N GLY A 98 -5.29 -5.36 4.91
CA GLY A 98 -5.28 -6.81 4.71
C GLY A 98 -3.96 -7.34 4.12
N PRO A 99 -3.99 -8.11 3.03
CA PRO A 99 -2.81 -8.79 2.49
C PRO A 99 -1.74 -7.83 1.93
N LEU A 100 -2.07 -6.56 1.69
CA LEU A 100 -1.10 -5.59 1.15
C LEU A 100 -0.01 -5.24 2.17
N GLY A 101 -0.31 -5.26 3.46
CA GLY A 101 0.71 -5.03 4.50
C GLY A 101 1.77 -6.13 4.51
N GLU A 102 1.38 -7.36 4.20
CA GLU A 102 2.28 -8.52 4.11
C GLU A 102 3.14 -8.51 2.83
N ALA A 103 2.73 -7.76 1.81
CA ALA A 103 3.44 -7.63 0.53
C ALA A 103 4.65 -6.68 0.59
N VAL A 104 4.92 -6.05 1.75
CA VAL A 104 6.08 -5.16 1.93
C VAL A 104 7.37 -5.96 2.00
N THR A 105 8.21 -5.85 0.97
CA THR A 105 9.46 -6.60 0.84
C THR A 105 10.71 -5.77 1.07
N GLY A 106 10.60 -4.45 1.21
CA GLY A 106 11.76 -3.58 1.42
C GLY A 106 11.39 -2.19 1.91
N ILE A 107 12.38 -1.50 2.49
CA ILE A 107 12.29 -0.10 2.90
C ILE A 107 13.48 0.67 2.30
N THR A 108 13.19 1.76 1.62
CA THR A 108 14.19 2.68 1.05
C THR A 108 14.07 4.05 1.72
N ILE A 109 15.18 4.58 2.23
CA ILE A 109 15.21 5.84 2.98
C ILE A 109 16.02 6.90 2.23
N ALA A 110 15.37 8.00 1.86
CA ALA A 110 15.90 9.14 1.13
C ALA A 110 15.71 10.45 1.95
N VAL A 111 16.45 10.60 3.04
CA VAL A 111 16.32 11.75 3.97
C VAL A 111 17.52 12.70 3.96
N GLY A 112 18.42 12.54 2.99
CA GLY A 112 19.65 13.32 2.84
C GLY A 112 20.79 12.78 3.70
N ASP A 113 21.73 13.68 4.06
CA ASP A 113 22.99 13.35 4.72
C ASP A 113 22.81 12.68 6.11
N GLU A 114 21.66 12.89 6.76
CA GLU A 114 21.32 12.28 8.05
C GLU A 114 20.85 10.82 7.92
N GLY A 115 20.71 10.31 6.69
CA GLY A 115 20.21 8.96 6.40
C GLY A 115 20.95 7.83 7.13
N PRO A 116 22.31 7.78 7.10
CA PRO A 116 23.07 6.76 7.82
C PRO A 116 22.79 6.73 9.33
N ASP A 117 22.70 7.90 9.97
CA ASP A 117 22.42 8.01 11.41
C ASP A 117 21.00 7.57 11.73
N VAL A 118 20.03 7.90 10.86
CA VAL A 118 18.65 7.43 10.96
C VAL A 118 18.59 5.91 10.88
N ILE A 119 19.29 5.30 9.91
CA ILE A 119 19.32 3.85 9.77
C ILE A 119 19.94 3.19 11.00
N ALA A 120 21.10 3.66 11.44
CA ALA A 120 21.77 3.11 12.62
C ALA A 120 20.90 3.20 13.88
N THR A 121 20.09 4.26 14.00
CA THR A 121 19.16 4.46 15.12
C THR A 121 17.91 3.58 15.04
N LEU A 122 17.36 3.38 13.84
CA LEU A 122 16.10 2.67 13.65
C LEU A 122 16.25 1.16 13.44
N PHE A 123 17.36 0.74 12.85
CA PHE A 123 17.62 -0.63 12.41
C PHE A 123 18.98 -1.06 12.96
N PRO A 124 19.08 -1.28 14.29
CA PRO A 124 20.33 -1.69 14.91
C PRO A 124 20.76 -3.12 14.50
N THR A 125 19.86 -3.87 13.87
CA THR A 125 20.12 -5.22 13.38
C THR A 125 20.67 -5.15 11.96
N ALA A 126 21.83 -5.75 11.77
CA ALA A 126 22.40 -5.98 10.46
C ALA A 126 22.64 -7.47 10.24
N ARG A 127 22.50 -7.92 8.99
CA ARG A 127 22.89 -9.25 8.54
C ARG A 127 24.06 -9.15 7.57
N GLU A 128 24.87 -10.19 7.54
CA GLU A 128 25.86 -10.36 6.49
C GLU A 128 25.16 -10.91 5.25
N SER A 129 25.27 -10.19 4.14
CA SER A 129 24.81 -10.62 2.83
C SER A 129 25.71 -11.73 2.29
N GLU A 130 25.23 -12.52 1.31
CA GLU A 130 26.03 -13.54 0.62
C GLU A 130 27.32 -13.01 0.00
N ASN A 131 27.36 -11.70 -0.31
CA ASN A 131 28.52 -11.01 -0.87
C ASN A 131 29.46 -10.42 0.22
N GLY A 132 29.23 -10.71 1.50
CA GLY A 132 29.99 -10.17 2.64
C GLY A 132 29.67 -8.70 2.98
N ALA A 133 28.64 -8.12 2.35
CA ALA A 133 28.19 -6.77 2.64
C ALA A 133 27.28 -6.74 3.89
N VAL A 134 27.36 -5.67 4.67
CA VAL A 134 26.46 -5.44 5.80
C VAL A 134 25.14 -4.89 5.27
N GLU A 135 24.04 -5.60 5.53
CA GLU A 135 22.69 -5.20 5.14
C GLU A 135 21.85 -4.93 6.39
N PHE A 136 21.25 -3.76 6.47
CA PHE A 136 20.35 -3.42 7.58
C PHE A 136 18.99 -4.08 7.38
N VAL A 137 18.42 -4.59 8.46
CA VAL A 137 17.11 -5.25 8.42
C VAL A 137 16.23 -4.75 9.57
N THR A 138 14.92 -4.80 9.36
CA THR A 138 13.94 -4.57 10.41
C THR A 138 14.06 -5.63 11.52
N ASP A 139 13.83 -5.21 12.77
CA ASP A 139 13.81 -6.10 13.93
C ASP A 139 12.38 -6.31 14.46
N ASP A 140 12.22 -7.20 15.43
CA ASP A 140 10.92 -7.49 16.05
C ASP A 140 10.30 -6.25 16.72
N ALA A 141 11.13 -5.35 17.26
CA ALA A 141 10.64 -4.14 17.91
C ALA A 141 10.08 -3.14 16.88
N PHE A 142 10.70 -3.07 15.71
CA PHE A 142 10.24 -2.29 14.57
C PHE A 142 8.96 -2.88 13.99
N GLN A 143 8.90 -4.21 13.82
CA GLN A 143 7.70 -4.91 13.35
C GLN A 143 6.50 -4.62 14.24
N ARG A 144 6.65 -4.75 15.56
CA ARG A 144 5.56 -4.48 16.51
C ARG A 144 5.02 -3.05 16.46
N ARG A 145 5.84 -2.09 16.01
CA ARG A 145 5.47 -0.66 15.95
C ARG A 145 4.90 -0.25 14.60
N THR A 146 5.29 -0.92 13.52
CA THR A 146 4.99 -0.48 12.16
C THR A 146 4.14 -1.47 11.37
N GLY A 147 4.14 -2.75 11.74
CA GLY A 147 3.53 -3.83 10.97
C GLY A 147 4.44 -4.44 9.90
N VAL A 148 5.58 -3.83 9.58
CA VAL A 148 6.54 -4.39 8.61
C VAL A 148 7.23 -5.61 9.21
N SER A 149 7.21 -6.74 8.50
CA SER A 149 7.88 -7.99 8.93
C SER A 149 9.31 -7.77 9.40
N ALA A 150 9.74 -8.47 10.46
CA ALA A 150 11.14 -8.53 10.84
C ALA A 150 11.98 -9.22 9.76
N GLY A 151 13.22 -8.78 9.58
CA GLY A 151 14.10 -9.26 8.51
C GLY A 151 13.89 -8.60 7.15
N THR A 152 12.93 -7.66 7.03
CA THR A 152 12.74 -6.85 5.82
C THR A 152 13.97 -5.96 5.60
N PRO A 153 14.58 -6.00 4.40
CA PRO A 153 15.78 -5.24 4.09
C PRO A 153 15.53 -3.73 4.07
N VAL A 154 16.52 -2.97 4.53
CA VAL A 154 16.51 -1.51 4.58
C VAL A 154 17.73 -0.96 3.85
N THR A 155 17.48 -0.03 2.92
CA THR A 155 18.53 0.60 2.12
C THR A 155 18.44 2.13 2.19
N LEU A 156 19.58 2.79 1.96
CA LEU A 156 19.59 4.22 1.67
C LEU A 156 19.40 4.42 0.17
N ALA A 157 18.56 5.38 -0.19
CA ALA A 157 18.57 5.87 -1.56
C ALA A 157 19.89 6.61 -1.81
N SER A 158 20.54 6.29 -2.92
CA SER A 158 21.64 7.10 -3.44
C SER A 158 21.14 8.52 -3.71
N ALA A 159 21.87 9.52 -3.22
CA ALA A 159 21.61 10.94 -3.52
C ALA A 159 21.79 11.26 -5.01
#